data_AF-A0A2S7N153-F1
#
_entry.id   AF-A0A2S7N153-F1
#
_cell.length_a   1.000
_cell.length_b   1.000
_cell.length_c   1.000
_cell.angle_alpha   90.00
_cell.angle_beta   90.00
_cell.angle_gamma   90.00
#
_symmetry.space_group_name_H-M   'P 1'
#
loop_
_entity.id
_entity.type
_entity.pdbx_description
1 polymer ?
#
loop_
_entity_poly.entity_id
_entity_poly.type
_entity_poly.pdbx_seq_one_letter_code
_entity_poly.pdbx_strand_id
1 'polypeptide(L)'
;MKFQISYLSFFVIETENKEQPIAKHYQTLDTAEYEESALKDFLDGEFKKIAKRKVERHPNSDQVPTKLGHFIIEPGHELDSNPNYNAFNRTRYAQSKEEFKSCSEEFVHSYLETSAVRGGVFLLASAVPEKFFEHRFLFIMKCDFEPKVASISDERTLIRNVEMAITTKNMKSILYPHMPEEGMIEESELKIHQSSHARYFEDFLKFVEYGESKQE
;
A
#
# COMPACT_ATOMS: atom_id res chain seq x y z
N MET A 1 -17.56 -5.52 1.06
CA MET A 1 -17.03 -4.32 0.42
C MET A 1 -16.49 -4.63 -0.97
N LYS A 2 -16.82 -3.75 -1.92
CA LYS A 2 -16.28 -3.65 -3.28
C LYS A 2 -15.77 -2.23 -3.44
N PHE A 3 -14.75 -2.05 -4.27
CA PHE A 3 -14.11 -0.77 -4.47
C PHE A 3 -14.06 -0.47 -5.97
N GLN A 4 -14.45 0.74 -6.35
CA GLN A 4 -14.19 1.30 -7.65
C GLN A 4 -12.79 1.93 -7.62
N ILE A 5 -11.89 1.46 -8.47
CA ILE A 5 -10.52 1.99 -8.54
C ILE A 5 -10.53 3.25 -9.40
N SER A 6 -10.02 4.36 -8.85
CA SER A 6 -9.79 5.60 -9.59
C SER A 6 -8.48 5.53 -10.36
N TYR A 7 -7.40 5.12 -9.67
CA TYR A 7 -6.09 4.93 -10.26
C TYR A 7 -5.34 3.78 -9.60
N LEU A 8 -4.53 3.06 -10.38
CA LEU A 8 -3.62 2.01 -9.91
C LEU A 8 -2.25 2.20 -10.54
N SER A 9 -1.19 2.31 -9.76
CA SER A 9 0.20 2.40 -10.25
C SER A 9 0.97 1.13 -9.90
N PHE A 10 1.71 0.62 -10.88
CA PHE A 10 2.47 -0.61 -10.79
C PHE A 10 3.97 -0.35 -10.93
N PHE A 11 4.75 -0.80 -9.95
CA PHE A 11 6.20 -0.73 -9.97
C PHE A 11 6.84 -2.09 -9.73
N VAL A 12 7.91 -2.37 -10.48
CA VAL A 12 8.77 -3.54 -10.26
C VAL A 12 10.02 -3.10 -9.53
N ILE A 13 10.30 -3.76 -8.41
CA ILE A 13 11.51 -3.54 -7.62
C ILE A 13 12.51 -4.64 -7.95
N GLU A 14 13.70 -4.25 -8.39
CA GLU A 14 14.81 -5.13 -8.72
C GLU A 14 15.94 -4.90 -7.71
N THR A 15 16.32 -5.95 -6.98
CA THR A 15 17.44 -5.92 -6.02
C THR A 15 18.57 -6.86 -6.40
N GLU A 16 18.34 -7.83 -7.28
CA GLU A 16 19.34 -8.81 -7.68
C GLU A 16 20.31 -8.23 -8.71
N ASN A 17 21.61 -8.48 -8.54
CA ASN A 17 22.70 -8.07 -9.44
C ASN A 17 22.92 -6.55 -9.58
N LYS A 18 22.44 -5.73 -8.63
CA LYS A 18 22.67 -4.28 -8.62
C LYS A 18 23.28 -3.82 -7.30
N GLU A 19 24.18 -2.84 -7.37
CA GLU A 19 24.77 -2.19 -6.19
C GLU A 19 23.72 -1.43 -5.37
N GLN A 20 22.65 -0.97 -6.02
CA GLN A 20 21.51 -0.32 -5.39
C GLN A 20 20.19 -0.87 -5.94
N PRO A 21 19.14 -1.00 -5.10
CA PRO A 21 17.79 -1.31 -5.53
C PRO A 21 17.28 -0.33 -6.59
N ILE A 22 16.61 -0.84 -7.62
CA ILE A 22 15.99 0.00 -8.66
C ILE A 22 14.50 -0.30 -8.73
N ALA A 23 13.69 0.76 -8.78
CA ALA A 23 12.28 0.65 -9.13
C ALA A 23 12.05 1.05 -10.59
N LYS A 24 11.27 0.24 -11.31
CA LYS A 24 10.78 0.56 -12.65
C LYS A 24 9.27 0.76 -12.59
N HIS A 25 8.80 1.94 -12.97
CA HIS A 25 7.37 2.16 -13.24
C HIS A 25 6.98 1.36 -14.48
N TYR A 26 5.94 0.56 -14.36
CA TYR A 26 5.46 -0.26 -15.48
C TYR A 26 4.26 0.41 -16.14
N GLN A 27 3.21 0.67 -15.36
CA GLN A 27 2.01 1.33 -15.85
C GLN A 27 1.25 1.99 -14.71
N THR A 28 0.45 2.99 -15.08
CA THR A 28 -0.63 3.51 -14.26
C THR A 28 -1.92 3.31 -15.03
N LEU A 29 -2.92 2.73 -14.37
CA LEU A 29 -4.25 2.49 -14.92
C LEU A 29 -5.22 3.49 -14.32
N ASP A 30 -6.14 4.03 -15.11
CA ASP A 30 -7.36 4.68 -14.63
C ASP A 30 -8.50 3.66 -14.39
N THR A 31 -9.69 4.15 -14.06
CA THR A 31 -10.86 3.31 -13.83
C THR A 31 -11.18 2.40 -15.02
N ALA A 32 -11.24 2.94 -16.25
CA ALA A 32 -11.65 2.15 -17.40
C ALA A 32 -10.61 1.09 -17.73
N GLU A 33 -9.33 1.47 -17.70
CA GLU A 33 -8.22 0.54 -17.95
C GLU A 33 -8.11 -0.53 -16.87
N TYR A 34 -8.42 -0.21 -15.60
CA TYR A 34 -8.46 -1.19 -14.51
C TYR A 34 -9.60 -2.20 -14.69
N GLU A 35 -10.80 -1.74 -15.06
CA GLU A 35 -11.97 -2.60 -15.26
C GLU A 35 -11.75 -3.62 -16.39
N GLU A 36 -10.97 -3.26 -17.42
CA GLU A 36 -10.58 -4.17 -18.51
C GLU A 36 -9.30 -4.96 -18.22
N SER A 37 -8.62 -4.68 -17.11
CA SER A 37 -7.35 -5.32 -16.77
C SER A 37 -7.56 -6.75 -16.27
N ALA A 38 -6.67 -7.65 -16.67
CA ALA A 38 -6.67 -9.02 -16.16
C ALA A 38 -6.46 -9.08 -14.62
N LEU A 39 -5.73 -8.09 -14.07
CA LEU A 39 -5.40 -7.98 -12.65
C LEU A 39 -6.63 -7.74 -11.75
N LYS A 40 -7.74 -7.29 -12.33
CA LYS A 40 -8.93 -6.85 -11.61
C LYS A 40 -9.45 -7.90 -10.63
N ASP A 41 -9.72 -9.11 -11.11
CA ASP A 41 -10.34 -10.16 -10.30
C ASP A 41 -9.47 -10.54 -9.10
N PHE A 42 -8.15 -10.55 -9.31
CA PHE A 42 -7.17 -10.79 -8.26
C PHE A 42 -7.13 -9.64 -7.25
N LEU A 43 -6.95 -8.40 -7.71
CA LEU A 43 -6.78 -7.23 -6.85
C LEU A 43 -8.06 -6.88 -6.08
N ASP A 44 -9.24 -7.01 -6.68
CA ASP A 44 -10.53 -6.84 -5.99
C ASP A 44 -10.66 -7.78 -4.79
N GLY A 45 -10.20 -9.02 -4.96
CA GLY A 45 -10.12 -10.01 -3.89
C GLY A 45 -9.19 -9.56 -2.75
N GLU A 46 -8.02 -9.05 -3.09
CA GLU A 46 -7.03 -8.59 -2.11
C GLU A 46 -7.44 -7.30 -1.39
N PHE A 47 -7.97 -6.28 -2.10
CA PHE A 47 -8.49 -5.05 -1.48
C PHE A 47 -9.58 -5.36 -0.47
N LYS A 48 -10.49 -6.27 -0.81
CA LYS A 48 -11.54 -6.73 0.10
C LYS A 48 -10.97 -7.43 1.33
N LYS A 49 -9.93 -8.26 1.19
CA LYS A 49 -9.26 -8.92 2.32
C LYS A 49 -8.54 -7.91 3.21
N ILE A 50 -7.79 -6.97 2.63
CA ILE A 50 -7.07 -5.91 3.35
C ILE A 50 -8.05 -5.09 4.19
N ALA A 51 -9.15 -4.65 3.57
CA ALA A 51 -10.10 -3.80 4.27
C ALA A 51 -10.85 -4.55 5.38
N LYS A 52 -11.21 -5.82 5.19
CA LYS A 52 -11.83 -6.66 6.22
C LYS A 52 -10.87 -7.18 7.28
N ARG A 53 -9.56 -7.04 7.09
CA ARG A 53 -8.57 -7.55 8.04
C ARG A 53 -8.76 -6.86 9.38
N LYS A 54 -8.95 -7.67 10.43
CA LYS A 54 -9.09 -7.21 11.80
C LYS A 54 -7.79 -6.59 12.29
N VAL A 55 -7.92 -5.53 13.06
CA VAL A 55 -6.82 -4.87 13.76
C VAL A 55 -7.30 -4.57 15.17
N GLU A 56 -6.45 -4.82 16.16
CA GLU A 56 -6.73 -4.52 17.55
C GLU A 56 -6.04 -3.21 17.91
N ARG A 57 -6.75 -2.28 18.56
CA ARG A 57 -6.22 -0.99 18.98
C ARG A 57 -5.17 -1.14 20.10
N HIS A 58 -5.38 -2.13 20.96
CA HIS A 58 -4.50 -2.48 22.08
C HIS A 58 -4.20 -3.98 22.05
N PRO A 59 -3.28 -4.41 21.18
CA PRO A 59 -2.92 -5.82 21.08
C PRO A 59 -2.22 -6.29 22.36
N ASN A 60 -2.35 -7.58 22.66
CA ASN A 60 -1.66 -8.20 23.80
C ASN A 60 -0.15 -8.41 23.56
N SER A 61 0.36 -8.11 22.36
CA SER A 61 1.79 -8.14 22.06
C SER A 61 2.16 -7.16 20.96
N ASP A 62 3.40 -6.69 20.97
CA ASP A 62 3.93 -5.78 19.93
C ASP A 62 4.16 -6.47 18.59
N GLN A 63 4.09 -7.80 18.54
CA GLN A 63 4.36 -8.61 17.34
C GLN A 63 3.09 -9.03 16.59
N VAL A 64 2.00 -8.26 16.72
CA VAL A 64 0.81 -8.53 15.91
C VAL A 64 1.04 -8.18 14.44
N PRO A 65 0.55 -9.01 13.49
CA PRO A 65 0.80 -8.81 12.07
C PRO A 65 -0.01 -7.66 11.47
N THR A 66 -1.05 -7.16 12.16
CA THR A 66 -1.84 -6.01 11.71
C THR A 66 -1.89 -5.00 12.83
N LYS A 67 -1.57 -3.74 12.54
CA LYS A 67 -1.43 -2.65 13.50
C LYS A 67 -2.08 -1.38 12.98
N LEU A 68 -2.38 -0.48 13.90
CA LEU A 68 -2.73 0.91 13.59
C LEU A 68 -1.49 1.78 13.74
N GLY A 69 -1.27 2.63 12.73
CA GLY A 69 -0.36 3.75 12.79
C GLY A 69 -1.16 5.05 12.95
N HIS A 70 -0.65 5.99 13.73
CA HIS A 70 -1.20 7.32 13.95
C HIS A 70 -0.21 8.35 13.43
N PHE A 71 -0.66 9.32 12.64
CA PHE A 71 0.22 10.41 12.24
C PHE A 71 0.61 11.26 13.45
N ILE A 72 1.91 11.52 13.59
CA ILE A 72 2.43 12.41 14.64
C ILE A 72 2.00 13.85 14.30
N ILE A 73 1.29 14.49 15.23
CA ILE A 73 0.84 15.88 15.10
C ILE A 73 1.71 16.75 16.00
N GLU A 74 2.24 17.84 15.45
CA GLU A 74 3.02 18.79 16.25
C GLU A 74 2.10 19.54 17.24
N PRO A 75 2.54 19.79 18.49
CA PRO A 75 1.70 20.49 19.47
C PRO A 75 1.20 21.86 18.97
N GLY A 76 -0.12 22.03 18.90
CA GLY A 76 -0.75 23.28 18.42
C GLY A 76 -0.93 23.35 16.90
N HIS A 77 -0.62 22.27 16.17
CA HIS A 77 -0.83 22.15 14.73
C HIS A 77 -1.92 21.11 14.39
N GLU A 78 -2.37 21.12 13.15
CA GLU A 78 -3.33 20.16 12.60
C GLU A 78 -2.60 19.00 11.88
N LEU A 79 -3.34 18.01 11.39
CA LEU A 79 -2.79 16.85 10.68
C LEU A 79 -1.89 17.22 9.48
N ASP A 80 -2.12 18.37 8.86
CA ASP A 80 -1.32 18.87 7.74
C ASP A 80 0.11 19.28 8.11
N SER A 81 0.45 19.30 9.40
CA SER A 81 1.85 19.40 9.84
C SER A 81 2.64 18.12 9.54
N ASN A 82 1.96 16.98 9.36
CA ASN A 82 2.60 15.69 9.17
C ASN A 82 2.96 15.44 7.69
N PRO A 83 4.24 15.25 7.34
CA PRO A 83 4.64 15.02 5.96
C PRO A 83 4.09 13.72 5.35
N ASN A 84 3.97 12.65 6.15
CA ASN A 84 3.38 11.41 5.68
C ASN A 84 1.88 11.61 5.39
N TYR A 85 1.11 12.23 6.30
CA TYR A 85 -0.30 12.55 6.05
C TYR A 85 -0.47 13.32 4.73
N ASN A 86 0.33 14.36 4.49
CA ASN A 86 0.25 15.16 3.28
C ASN A 86 0.51 14.34 2.01
N ALA A 87 1.50 13.44 2.03
CA ALA A 87 1.79 12.56 0.90
C ALA A 87 0.64 11.59 0.62
N PHE A 88 0.08 10.96 1.66
CA PHE A 88 -1.07 10.05 1.54
C PHE A 88 -2.31 10.79 1.03
N ASN A 89 -2.61 11.95 1.60
CA ASN A 89 -3.78 12.73 1.25
C ASN A 89 -3.70 13.24 -0.20
N ARG A 90 -2.56 13.79 -0.62
CA ARG A 90 -2.32 14.23 -2.01
C ARG A 90 -2.50 13.07 -2.99
N THR A 91 -1.90 11.91 -2.71
CA THR A 91 -1.98 10.72 -3.58
C THR A 91 -3.41 10.19 -3.69
N ARG A 92 -4.14 10.13 -2.57
CA ARG A 92 -5.54 9.70 -2.50
C ARG A 92 -6.46 10.57 -3.36
N TYR A 93 -6.19 11.87 -3.45
CA TYR A 93 -7.01 12.84 -4.16
C TYR A 93 -6.47 13.27 -5.54
N ALA A 94 -5.40 12.64 -6.02
CA ALA A 94 -4.86 12.90 -7.36
C ALA A 94 -5.97 12.88 -8.43
N GLN A 95 -5.88 13.79 -9.39
CA GLN A 95 -6.93 14.05 -10.39
C GLN A 95 -6.56 13.56 -11.80
N SER A 96 -5.34 13.08 -11.99
CA SER A 96 -4.88 12.49 -13.24
C SER A 96 -3.96 11.30 -13.02
N LYS A 97 -3.76 10.51 -14.06
CA LYS A 97 -2.81 9.39 -14.05
C LYS A 97 -1.39 9.87 -13.80
N GLU A 98 -1.01 10.99 -14.39
CA GLU A 98 0.32 11.58 -14.27
C GLU A 98 0.59 12.08 -12.86
N GLU A 99 -0.40 12.74 -12.25
CA GLU A 99 -0.31 13.19 -10.86
C GLU A 99 -0.24 12.00 -9.90
N PHE A 100 -1.12 11.01 -10.09
CA PHE A 100 -1.13 9.81 -9.25
C PHE A 100 0.18 9.03 -9.36
N LYS A 101 0.73 8.90 -10.58
CA LYS A 101 2.04 8.31 -10.83
C LYS A 101 3.14 9.06 -10.09
N SER A 102 3.23 10.38 -10.26
CA SER A 102 4.28 11.19 -9.65
C SER A 102 4.24 11.10 -8.12
N CYS A 103 3.04 11.18 -7.53
CA CYS A 103 2.89 10.98 -6.09
C CYS A 103 3.29 9.56 -5.67
N SER A 104 2.91 8.54 -6.46
CA SER A 104 3.27 7.14 -6.19
C SER A 104 4.79 6.89 -6.20
N GLU A 105 5.53 7.58 -7.07
CA GLU A 105 6.99 7.49 -7.15
C GLU A 105 7.66 7.92 -5.82
N GLU A 106 7.11 8.89 -5.10
CA GLU A 106 7.63 9.31 -3.78
C GLU A 106 7.60 8.17 -2.75
N PHE A 107 6.52 7.37 -2.74
CA PHE A 107 6.39 6.19 -1.86
C PHE A 107 7.41 5.13 -2.23
N VAL A 108 7.57 4.90 -3.53
CA VAL A 108 8.50 3.90 -4.06
C VAL A 108 9.93 4.28 -3.73
N HIS A 109 10.34 5.52 -3.96
CA HIS A 109 11.67 6.01 -3.60
C HIS A 109 11.95 5.86 -2.11
N SER A 110 11.00 6.27 -1.26
CA SER A 110 11.13 6.12 0.18
C SER A 110 11.22 4.64 0.62
N TYR A 111 10.51 3.72 -0.07
CA TYR A 111 10.66 2.28 0.15
C TYR A 111 12.05 1.75 -0.26
N LEU A 112 12.63 2.24 -1.35
CA LEU A 112 13.98 1.85 -1.80
C LEU A 112 15.08 2.25 -0.81
N GLU A 113 14.86 3.31 -0.03
CA GLU A 113 15.79 3.76 1.02
C GLU A 113 15.70 2.92 2.31
N THR A 114 14.73 2.01 2.43
CA THR A 114 14.59 1.18 3.63
C THR A 114 15.70 0.13 3.74
N SER A 115 16.13 -0.14 4.97
CA SER A 115 17.22 -1.07 5.28
C SER A 115 16.95 -2.51 4.83
N ALA A 116 15.67 -2.89 4.74
CA ALA A 116 15.24 -4.26 4.49
C ALA A 116 14.76 -4.51 3.05
N VAL A 117 14.83 -3.51 2.16
CA VAL A 117 14.29 -3.52 0.79
C VAL A 117 14.49 -4.87 0.07
N ARG A 118 13.40 -5.37 -0.53
CA ARG A 118 13.39 -6.59 -1.34
C ARG A 118 12.74 -6.35 -2.67
N GLY A 119 13.23 -7.07 -3.68
CA GLY A 119 12.58 -7.17 -4.98
C GLY A 119 11.15 -7.68 -4.90
N GLY A 120 10.43 -7.52 -6.01
CA GLY A 120 9.00 -7.83 -6.08
C GLY A 120 8.23 -6.71 -6.75
N VAL A 121 6.97 -6.58 -6.37
CA VAL A 121 6.04 -5.61 -6.92
C VAL A 121 5.58 -4.66 -5.83
N PHE A 122 5.54 -3.37 -6.17
CA PHE A 122 5.01 -2.30 -5.33
C PHE A 122 3.82 -1.65 -6.05
N LEU A 123 2.67 -1.63 -5.40
CA LEU A 123 1.39 -1.20 -5.94
C LEU A 123 0.81 -0.08 -5.08
N LEU A 124 0.23 0.92 -5.73
CA LEU A 124 -0.64 1.91 -5.07
C LEU A 124 -1.97 1.98 -5.81
N ALA A 125 -3.07 2.00 -5.08
CA ALA A 125 -4.41 2.14 -5.64
C ALA A 125 -5.21 3.21 -4.89
N SER A 126 -5.71 4.21 -5.61
CA SER A 126 -6.76 5.11 -5.09
C SER A 126 -8.12 4.52 -5.45
N ALA A 127 -9.00 4.40 -4.47
CA ALA A 127 -10.24 3.65 -4.60
C ALA A 127 -11.39 4.25 -3.79
N VAL A 128 -12.62 4.13 -4.29
CA VAL A 128 -13.85 4.54 -3.60
C VAL A 128 -14.70 3.31 -3.33
N PRO A 129 -15.21 3.08 -2.11
CA PRO A 129 -16.14 1.99 -1.86
C PRO A 129 -17.44 2.19 -2.68
N GLU A 130 -17.92 1.14 -3.35
CA GLU A 130 -19.18 1.24 -4.12
C GLU A 130 -20.41 1.49 -3.23
N LYS A 131 -20.33 1.03 -1.98
CA LYS A 131 -21.37 1.19 -0.97
C LYS A 131 -20.79 2.04 0.14
N PHE A 132 -21.51 3.10 0.48
CA PHE A 132 -21.19 4.07 1.52
C PHE A 132 -20.13 5.11 1.11
N PHE A 133 -20.56 6.38 1.19
CA PHE A 133 -19.78 7.62 1.19
C PHE A 133 -18.90 7.96 -0.03
N GLU A 134 -18.59 9.25 -0.17
CA GLU A 134 -17.66 9.81 -1.14
C GLU A 134 -16.18 9.67 -0.69
N HIS A 135 -15.92 8.87 0.35
CA HIS A 135 -14.58 8.72 0.91
C HIS A 135 -13.71 7.87 0.01
N ARG A 136 -12.59 8.46 -0.44
CA ARG A 136 -11.53 7.75 -1.14
C ARG A 136 -10.70 6.94 -0.15
N PHE A 137 -9.95 5.95 -0.62
CA PHE A 137 -8.96 5.22 0.14
C PHE A 137 -7.73 5.06 -0.71
N LEU A 138 -6.57 5.00 -0.06
CA LEU A 138 -5.31 4.64 -0.65
C LEU A 138 -4.89 3.28 -0.11
N PHE A 139 -4.74 2.33 -1.02
CA PHE A 139 -4.10 1.05 -0.78
C PHE A 139 -2.65 1.15 -1.22
N ILE A 140 -1.73 0.70 -0.38
CA ILE A 140 -0.33 0.50 -0.76
C ILE A 140 -0.02 -0.96 -0.49
N MET A 141 0.52 -1.68 -1.48
CA MET A 141 0.80 -3.11 -1.36
C MET A 141 2.20 -3.40 -1.83
N LYS A 142 2.91 -4.23 -1.06
CA LYS A 142 4.19 -4.80 -1.45
C LYS A 142 4.04 -6.30 -1.51
N CYS A 143 4.31 -6.86 -2.68
CA CYS A 143 4.21 -8.29 -2.92
C CYS A 143 5.55 -8.85 -3.41
N ASP A 144 5.86 -10.09 -3.03
CA ASP A 144 7.07 -10.79 -3.48
C ASP A 144 6.78 -11.53 -4.79
N PHE A 145 7.83 -11.79 -5.58
CA PHE A 145 7.71 -12.70 -6.71
C PHE A 145 7.64 -14.17 -6.23
N GLU A 146 6.88 -14.98 -6.93
CA GLU A 146 6.90 -16.43 -6.76
C GLU A 146 8.25 -16.98 -7.24
N PRO A 147 8.93 -17.82 -6.44
CA PRO A 147 10.26 -18.34 -6.79
C PRO A 147 10.30 -19.09 -8.13
N LYS A 148 9.16 -19.64 -8.58
CA LYS A 148 9.06 -20.42 -9.83
C LYS A 148 8.92 -19.56 -11.09
N VAL A 149 8.68 -18.26 -10.96
CA VAL A 149 8.41 -17.34 -12.08
C VAL A 149 9.52 -16.30 -12.27
N ALA A 150 10.59 -16.38 -11.46
CA ALA A 150 11.70 -15.42 -11.42
C ALA A 150 12.60 -15.37 -12.68
N SER A 151 12.30 -16.09 -13.75
CA SER A 151 13.14 -16.17 -14.96
C SER A 151 12.60 -15.39 -16.17
N ILE A 152 11.68 -14.44 -15.99
CA ILE A 152 10.98 -13.81 -17.13
C ILE A 152 11.61 -12.45 -17.46
N SER A 153 12.26 -12.41 -18.63
CA SER A 153 13.04 -11.30 -19.16
C SER A 153 12.28 -10.37 -20.11
N ASP A 154 10.96 -10.53 -20.27
CA ASP A 154 10.16 -9.78 -21.26
C ASP A 154 9.02 -9.00 -20.59
N GLU A 155 9.04 -7.68 -20.82
CA GLU A 155 8.15 -6.68 -20.24
C GLU A 155 6.68 -6.96 -20.57
N ARG A 156 6.35 -7.40 -21.79
CA ARG A 156 4.94 -7.66 -22.18
C ARG A 156 4.33 -8.88 -21.50
N THR A 157 5.16 -9.86 -21.19
CA THR A 157 4.77 -11.04 -20.41
C THR A 157 4.63 -10.73 -18.92
N LEU A 158 5.23 -9.65 -18.43
CA LEU A 158 5.27 -9.36 -17.00
C LEU A 158 3.87 -9.12 -16.43
N ILE A 159 2.99 -8.32 -17.04
CA ILE A 159 1.60 -8.13 -16.53
C ILE A 159 0.81 -9.44 -16.53
N ARG A 160 0.85 -10.18 -17.64
CA ARG A 160 0.08 -11.42 -17.79
C ARG A 160 0.61 -12.53 -16.87
N ASN A 161 1.90 -12.47 -16.54
CA ASN A 161 2.53 -13.36 -15.59
C ASN A 161 2.47 -12.82 -14.16
N VAL A 162 2.19 -11.54 -13.93
CA VAL A 162 2.13 -10.94 -12.59
C VAL A 162 1.01 -11.55 -11.74
N GLU A 163 -0.11 -11.94 -12.35
CA GLU A 163 -1.13 -12.77 -11.68
C GLU A 163 -0.60 -14.11 -11.19
N MET A 164 0.32 -14.73 -11.96
CA MET A 164 0.94 -16.02 -11.63
C MET A 164 2.26 -15.87 -10.86
N ALA A 165 2.84 -14.67 -10.86
CA ALA A 165 4.19 -14.39 -10.36
C ALA A 165 4.17 -13.62 -9.05
N ILE A 166 3.04 -13.06 -8.61
CA ILE A 166 2.96 -12.38 -7.32
C ILE A 166 2.40 -13.32 -6.26
N THR A 167 3.14 -13.52 -5.16
CA THR A 167 2.60 -14.22 -4.00
C THR A 167 1.90 -13.27 -3.03
N THR A 168 0.70 -13.63 -2.60
CA THR A 168 -0.04 -12.92 -1.54
C THR A 168 0.23 -13.47 -0.15
N LYS A 169 0.94 -14.61 -0.04
CA LYS A 169 1.16 -15.33 1.22
C LYS A 169 1.82 -14.46 2.31
N ASN A 170 2.72 -13.56 1.89
CA ASN A 170 3.44 -12.62 2.76
C ASN A 170 3.28 -11.17 2.29
N MET A 171 2.19 -10.87 1.59
CA MET A 171 1.91 -9.53 1.11
C MET A 171 1.81 -8.57 2.28
N LYS A 172 2.49 -7.43 2.13
CA LYS A 172 2.42 -6.32 3.07
C LYS A 172 1.49 -5.28 2.48
N SER A 173 0.66 -4.66 3.32
CA SER A 173 -0.28 -3.65 2.84
C SER A 173 -0.50 -2.52 3.84
N ILE A 174 -0.77 -1.33 3.32
CA ILE A 174 -1.33 -0.19 4.05
C ILE A 174 -2.71 0.11 3.47
N LEU A 175 -3.67 0.41 4.36
CA LEU A 175 -4.95 1.01 4.02
C LEU A 175 -5.06 2.34 4.76
N TYR A 176 -5.26 3.41 4.01
CA TYR A 176 -5.48 4.76 4.52
C TYR A 176 -6.70 5.41 3.85
N PRO A 177 -7.54 6.17 4.55
CA PRO A 177 -7.62 6.25 6.01
C PRO A 177 -8.05 4.94 6.66
N HIS A 178 -7.87 4.81 7.97
CA HIS A 178 -8.41 3.68 8.70
C HIS A 178 -9.94 3.74 8.73
N MET A 179 -10.57 2.59 8.54
CA MET A 179 -12.02 2.42 8.63
C MET A 179 -12.31 1.42 9.76
N PRO A 180 -12.59 1.91 10.99
CA PRO A 180 -12.88 1.03 12.14
C PRO A 180 -14.14 0.20 11.91
N GLU A 181 -15.20 0.85 11.42
CA GLU A 181 -16.49 0.27 11.08
C GLU A 181 -16.91 0.73 9.67
N GLU A 182 -17.75 -0.06 8.99
CA GLU A 182 -18.22 0.32 7.64
C GLU A 182 -18.94 1.69 7.69
N GLY A 183 -18.36 2.69 7.03
CA GLY A 183 -18.88 4.06 6.99
C GLY A 183 -18.27 5.04 7.99
N MET A 184 -17.34 4.60 8.85
CA MET A 184 -16.56 5.48 9.73
C MET A 184 -15.12 5.63 9.22
N ILE A 185 -14.59 6.85 9.28
CA ILE A 185 -13.24 7.16 8.80
C ILE A 185 -12.45 7.84 9.92
N GLU A 186 -11.24 7.34 10.16
CA GLU A 186 -10.25 7.97 11.03
C GLU A 186 -9.10 8.50 10.16
N GLU A 187 -9.12 9.79 9.83
CA GLU A 187 -8.14 10.45 8.95
C GLU A 187 -6.74 10.56 9.59
N SER A 188 -6.65 10.47 10.91
CA SER A 188 -5.37 10.46 11.64
C SER A 188 -4.72 9.08 11.68
N GLU A 189 -5.41 8.04 11.21
CA GLU A 189 -5.02 6.64 11.36
C GLU A 189 -4.82 5.92 10.01
N LEU A 190 -3.89 4.99 9.99
CA LEU A 190 -3.69 4.04 8.89
C LEU A 190 -3.57 2.61 9.41
N LYS A 191 -4.06 1.65 8.62
CA LYS A 191 -3.99 0.23 8.94
C LYS A 191 -2.86 -0.42 8.17
N ILE A 192 -1.87 -0.94 8.89
CA ILE A 192 -0.74 -1.67 8.31
C ILE A 192 -0.90 -3.16 8.57
N HIS A 193 -0.61 -3.96 7.54
CA HIS A 193 -0.45 -5.39 7.67
C HIS A 193 0.95 -5.82 7.19
N GLN A 194 1.65 -6.52 8.07
CA GLN A 194 2.98 -7.03 7.84
C GLN A 194 3.19 -8.28 8.71
N SER A 195 3.07 -9.47 8.13
CA SER A 195 3.24 -10.74 8.84
C SER A 195 4.70 -11.13 9.11
N SER A 196 5.66 -10.43 8.50
CA SER A 196 7.10 -10.68 8.67
C SER A 196 7.72 -9.80 9.76
N HIS A 197 8.77 -10.29 10.43
CA HIS A 197 9.55 -9.51 11.41
C HIS A 197 10.20 -8.25 10.86
N ALA A 198 10.43 -8.15 9.55
CA ALA A 198 11.07 -6.99 8.96
C ALA A 198 10.10 -5.80 8.92
N ARG A 199 10.54 -4.66 9.47
CA ARG A 199 9.78 -3.43 9.77
C ARG A 199 9.69 -2.46 8.57
N TYR A 200 9.46 -2.97 7.36
CA TYR A 200 9.53 -2.19 6.11
C TYR A 200 8.70 -0.90 6.14
N PHE A 201 7.44 -1.01 6.51
CA PHE A 201 6.54 0.13 6.49
C PHE A 201 6.77 1.08 7.67
N GLU A 202 7.36 0.60 8.76
CA GLU A 202 7.73 1.45 9.90
C GLU A 202 8.95 2.30 9.54
N ASP A 203 9.95 1.73 8.86
CA ASP A 203 11.12 2.47 8.35
C ASP A 203 10.74 3.51 7.28
N PHE A 204 9.71 3.18 6.48
CA PHE A 204 9.17 4.03 5.41
C PHE A 204 8.33 5.21 5.96
N LEU A 205 7.60 5.02 7.06
CA LEU A 205 6.70 6.01 7.66
C LEU A 205 7.31 6.66 8.91
N LYS A 206 8.30 7.53 8.69
CA LYS A 206 9.09 8.17 9.77
C LYS A 206 8.26 9.01 10.75
N PHE A 207 7.11 9.54 10.32
CA PHE A 207 6.26 10.42 11.13
C PHE A 207 4.95 9.74 11.55
N VAL A 208 4.98 8.42 11.75
CA VAL A 208 3.84 7.63 12.21
C VAL A 208 4.21 6.87 13.46
N GLU A 209 3.40 7.01 14.49
CA GLU A 209 3.50 6.25 15.74
C GLU A 209 2.64 4.99 15.66
N TYR A 210 3.17 3.89 16.20
CA TYR A 210 2.47 2.61 16.23
C TYR A 210 1.96 2.35 17.64
N GLY A 211 0.71 1.91 17.75
CA GLY A 211 0.00 1.82 19.03
C GLY A 211 0.76 1.07 20.13
N GLU A 212 0.48 1.45 21.38
CA GLU A 212 0.99 0.81 22.58
C GLU A 212 0.30 -0.55 22.79
N SER A 213 1.09 -1.61 23.04
CA SER A 213 0.53 -2.84 23.60
C SER A 213 -0.06 -2.57 24.98
N LYS A 214 -0.99 -3.43 25.43
CA LYS A 214 -1.40 -3.38 26.83
C LYS A 214 -0.15 -3.58 27.69
N GLN A 215 0.19 -2.58 28.51
CA GLN A 215 1.12 -2.78 29.61
C GLN A 215 0.56 -3.92 30.48
N GLU A 216 1.38 -4.95 30.75
CA GLU A 216 1.02 -6.07 31.65
C GLU A 216 0.68 -5.59 33.06
#